data_AF-A0A6A5UCW4-F1
#
_entry.id   AF-A0A6A5UCW4-F1
#
_cell.length_a   1.000
_cell.length_b   1.000
_cell.length_c   1.000
_cell.angle_alpha   90.00
_cell.angle_beta   90.00
_cell.angle_gamma   90.00
#
_symmetry.space_group_name_H-M   'P 1'
#
loop_
_entity.id
_entity.type
_entity.pdbx_description
1 polymer ?
#
loop_
_entity_poly.entity_id
_entity_poly.type
_entity_poly.pdbx_seq_one_letter_code
_entity_poly.pdbx_strand_id
1 'polypeptide(L)'
;MQKRPTHSAVSQFIATVLPPKTNDVQFLYHTPRNPRYNPDTARVDEIVHGVTPTSGVYDHIAFDPLGAQSSATRAVLPRPPCTICFLHRPFNLERRRVRKGTLVLATHTSFDENLTVGWNIALAERLGMKSEESICVQGYKGDPERKIGIIGKVNVLCELLQRRIKIEFGGVEYFQPGSSDQIQVVAIMNAFNADEVYRVLEMAQQKGWITSGEKAGRHVMYLTGQPRDSGLRTAEEHGVAVACVGHVAAEEWGIRYLAGRLQAAFPGLAVKEVTEFAARWESPRKRSRTMSDEAQTSVLSTKKHRRTSNCPHPCPHKMDAVRPTRHANWKTQCAICLEEYFDTPTDREQVVPVKMGCGHVFCRECIETHLSSNIRCPLPWCEAQLQLQPDDCELCAYWEKSHADYLVVTVRAKEMAGSIKDELERLATESSFFKLSKTEKTRLMSYVSDTLKQYEWQYHSGIDLAELLDPFLRVLDPAIAREHYGSSLYTPATDPSIFPPRANDPDDYPAGREPWIAAFFRQWALEYEKENGEVKEGWGVWANKTQGQTYDSWEWEWPYKRIMAHKTASDGHIQYLVKWIGNRYPASWVDREQLADGSHDKYDEQHGIVHPGPA
;
A
#
# COMPACT_ATOMS: atom_id res chain seq x y z
N MET A 1 31.12 32.09 9.60
CA MET A 1 30.08 31.07 9.81
C MET A 1 29.02 31.23 8.72
N GLN A 2 28.76 30.20 7.91
CA GLN A 2 27.64 30.24 6.97
C GLN A 2 26.32 30.32 7.74
N LYS A 3 25.40 31.16 7.26
CA LYS A 3 24.09 31.36 7.87
C LYS A 3 23.24 30.11 7.61
N ARG A 4 22.79 29.44 8.68
CA ARG A 4 21.88 28.27 8.56
C ARG A 4 20.61 28.66 7.78
N PRO A 5 20.13 27.80 6.86
CA PRO A 5 18.90 28.07 6.12
C PRO A 5 17.70 28.11 7.07
N THR A 6 16.57 28.63 6.59
CA THR A 6 15.32 28.70 7.34
C THR A 6 14.33 27.66 6.83
N HIS A 7 13.27 27.38 7.58
CA HIS A 7 12.18 26.53 7.11
C HIS A 7 11.63 27.00 5.77
N SER A 8 11.40 28.31 5.63
CA SER A 8 10.92 28.92 4.38
C SER A 8 11.87 28.68 3.20
N ALA A 9 13.18 28.89 3.39
CA ALA A 9 14.18 28.70 2.33
C ALA A 9 14.27 27.24 1.86
N VAL A 10 14.23 26.27 2.79
CA VAL A 10 14.24 24.84 2.45
C VAL A 10 12.94 24.43 1.76
N SER A 11 11.79 24.85 2.28
CA SER A 11 10.48 24.57 1.66
C SER A 11 10.39 25.12 0.24
N GLN A 12 10.85 26.35 0.01
CA GLN A 12 10.88 26.95 -1.33
C GLN A 12 11.80 26.18 -2.27
N PHE A 13 12.99 25.78 -1.81
CA PHE A 13 13.89 24.96 -2.61
C PHE A 13 13.24 23.63 -3.01
N ILE A 14 12.64 22.91 -2.07
CA ILE A 14 11.93 21.65 -2.37
C ILE A 14 10.81 21.90 -3.37
N ALA A 15 10.02 22.96 -3.21
CA ALA A 15 8.96 23.32 -4.15
C ALA A 15 9.47 23.69 -5.56
N THR A 16 10.74 24.07 -5.72
CA THR A 16 11.34 24.27 -7.06
C THR A 16 11.68 22.95 -7.75
N VAL A 17 11.99 21.90 -6.97
CA VAL A 17 12.27 20.55 -7.48
C VAL A 17 10.97 19.77 -7.66
N LEU A 18 10.01 19.99 -6.76
CA LEU A 18 8.72 19.30 -6.67
C LEU A 18 7.60 20.35 -6.66
N PRO A 19 7.21 20.87 -7.84
CA PRO A 19 6.18 21.90 -7.94
C PRO A 19 4.87 21.43 -7.30
N PRO A 20 4.20 22.27 -6.48
CA PRO A 20 2.92 21.92 -5.87
C PRO A 20 1.87 21.55 -6.93
N LYS A 21 1.05 20.52 -6.66
CA LYS A 21 -0.08 20.10 -7.48
C LYS A 21 -1.39 20.19 -6.70
N THR A 22 -2.48 20.45 -7.41
CA THR A 22 -3.83 20.56 -6.83
C THR A 22 -4.35 19.23 -6.31
N ASN A 23 -3.93 18.12 -6.91
CA ASN A 23 -4.29 16.74 -6.55
C ASN A 23 -3.20 16.06 -5.67
N ASP A 24 -2.33 16.84 -5.02
CA ASP A 24 -1.31 16.30 -4.12
C ASP A 24 -1.79 16.31 -2.65
N VAL A 25 -1.04 15.62 -1.80
CA VAL A 25 -1.14 15.81 -0.34
C VAL A 25 -0.76 17.24 0.03
N GLN A 26 -1.24 17.71 1.19
CA GLN A 26 -0.89 19.04 1.69
C GLN A 26 0.64 19.16 1.86
N PHE A 27 1.27 20.09 1.12
CA PHE A 27 2.72 20.27 1.15
C PHE A 27 3.26 20.52 2.55
N LEU A 28 2.62 21.41 3.31
CA LEU A 28 2.89 21.63 4.74
C LEU A 28 2.12 20.62 5.59
N TYR A 29 2.56 19.36 5.58
CA TYR A 29 1.82 18.25 6.19
C TYR A 29 1.76 18.31 7.72
N HIS A 30 2.77 18.88 8.38
CA HIS A 30 2.74 19.22 9.81
C HIS A 30 3.55 20.49 10.07
N THR A 31 2.93 21.50 10.70
CA THR A 31 3.61 22.73 11.09
C THR A 31 3.84 22.82 12.60
N PRO A 32 5.00 23.35 13.05
CA PRO A 32 5.25 23.65 14.45
C PRO A 32 4.11 24.44 15.11
N ARG A 33 3.61 23.97 16.26
CA ARG A 33 2.43 24.54 16.95
C ARG A 33 2.75 25.70 17.91
N ASN A 34 3.97 26.26 17.84
CA ASN A 34 4.34 27.38 18.70
C ASN A 34 3.70 28.68 18.16
N PRO A 35 2.95 29.47 18.96
CA PRO A 35 2.36 30.73 18.51
C PRO A 35 3.36 31.76 17.97
N ARG A 36 4.65 31.63 18.34
CA ARG A 36 5.75 32.48 17.84
C ARG A 36 6.52 31.86 16.67
N TYR A 37 6.07 30.72 16.15
CA TYR A 37 6.70 30.07 15.00
C TYR A 37 6.58 30.99 13.78
N ASN A 38 7.73 31.27 13.17
CA ASN A 38 7.81 31.96 11.90
C ASN A 38 8.78 31.18 10.99
N PRO A 39 8.32 30.65 9.83
CA PRO A 39 9.16 29.84 8.94
C PRO A 39 10.34 30.62 8.36
N ASP A 40 10.26 31.96 8.29
CA ASP A 40 11.33 32.82 7.78
C ASP A 40 12.46 33.05 8.79
N THR A 41 12.23 32.74 10.07
CA THR A 41 13.23 32.91 11.14
C THR A 41 13.64 31.59 11.80
N ALA A 42 12.83 30.53 11.67
CA ALA A 42 13.14 29.19 12.16
C ALA A 42 14.32 28.58 11.38
N ARG A 43 15.49 28.51 12.02
CA ARG A 43 16.74 27.96 11.43
C ARG A 43 16.69 26.44 11.39
N VAL A 44 17.20 25.85 10.31
CA VAL A 44 17.28 24.40 10.13
C VAL A 44 18.66 23.91 10.54
N ASP A 45 18.69 22.86 11.35
CA ASP A 45 19.92 22.17 11.75
C ASP A 45 20.07 20.83 11.01
N GLU A 46 18.94 20.18 10.71
CA GLU A 46 18.88 18.87 10.07
C GLU A 46 17.66 18.77 9.14
N ILE A 47 17.81 18.03 8.04
CA ILE A 47 16.68 17.54 7.24
C ILE A 47 16.71 16.01 7.23
N VAL A 48 15.55 15.40 7.46
CA VAL A 48 15.32 13.96 7.43
C VAL A 48 14.40 13.65 6.26
N HIS A 49 14.79 12.73 5.38
CA HIS A 49 13.98 12.31 4.24
C HIS A 49 13.64 10.84 4.35
N GLY A 50 12.43 10.48 3.98
CA GLY A 50 12.02 9.08 3.87
C GLY A 50 10.87 8.91 2.90
N VAL A 51 10.68 7.67 2.46
CA VAL A 51 9.51 7.32 1.63
C VAL A 51 8.25 7.34 2.50
N THR A 52 8.28 6.70 3.66
CA THR A 52 7.17 6.59 4.62
C THR A 52 7.60 6.97 6.05
N PRO A 53 6.67 7.26 6.98
CA PRO A 53 7.00 7.56 8.38
C PRO A 53 7.35 6.27 9.16
N THR A 54 8.53 5.71 8.91
CA THR A 54 9.04 4.51 9.60
C THR A 54 9.54 4.82 11.02
N SER A 55 9.88 3.78 11.81
CA SER A 55 10.50 3.98 13.13
C SER A 55 11.79 4.80 13.03
N GLY A 56 12.64 4.54 12.04
CA GLY A 56 13.85 5.33 11.78
C GLY A 56 13.55 6.81 11.55
N VAL A 57 12.46 7.16 10.87
CA VAL A 57 12.05 8.57 10.74
C VAL A 57 11.70 9.16 12.10
N TYR A 58 10.93 8.42 12.91
CA TYR A 58 10.55 8.85 14.26
C TYR A 58 11.74 9.02 15.20
N ASP A 59 12.82 8.26 15.05
CA ASP A 59 14.02 8.44 15.87
C ASP A 59 14.59 9.86 15.75
N HIS A 60 14.40 10.50 14.59
CA HIS A 60 14.82 11.88 14.37
C HIS A 60 13.74 12.92 14.72
N ILE A 61 12.46 12.61 14.49
CA ILE A 61 11.39 13.62 14.55
C ILE A 61 10.48 13.51 15.79
N ALA A 62 10.56 12.41 16.54
CA ALA A 62 9.64 12.18 17.65
C ALA A 62 9.92 13.10 18.84
N PHE A 63 8.86 13.32 19.61
CA PHE A 63 8.91 13.81 20.97
C PHE A 63 9.38 12.68 21.87
N ASP A 64 10.45 12.90 22.65
CA ASP A 64 10.87 12.00 23.72
C ASP A 64 10.16 12.40 25.03
N PRO A 65 9.11 11.67 25.46
CA PRO A 65 8.42 11.98 26.70
C PRO A 65 9.26 11.66 27.95
N LEU A 66 10.24 10.75 27.86
CA LEU A 66 11.10 10.36 28.98
C LEU A 66 12.19 11.42 29.23
N GLY A 67 12.75 11.99 28.15
CA GLY A 67 13.69 13.10 28.22
C GLY A 67 13.11 14.37 28.89
N ALA A 68 11.80 14.57 28.82
CA ALA A 68 11.13 15.71 29.46
C ALA A 68 11.02 15.59 30.99
N GLN A 69 11.04 14.36 31.54
CA GLN A 69 10.83 14.11 32.98
C GLN A 69 12.15 14.01 33.78
N SER A 70 13.30 13.84 33.13
CA SER A 70 14.60 13.68 33.80
C SER A 70 15.24 15.00 34.31
N SER A 71 14.62 16.16 34.06
CA SER A 71 15.25 17.49 34.34
C SER A 71 15.31 17.92 35.82
N ALA A 72 15.11 17.02 36.79
CA ALA A 72 15.32 17.33 38.20
C ALA A 72 16.81 17.52 38.55
N THR A 73 17.74 17.02 37.71
CA THR A 73 19.18 17.31 37.84
C THR A 73 19.65 18.19 36.69
N ARG A 74 20.22 19.34 37.03
CA ARG A 74 20.47 20.53 36.19
C ARG A 74 21.60 20.37 35.16
N ALA A 75 21.85 19.16 34.64
CA ALA A 75 22.80 18.98 33.55
C ALA A 75 22.19 19.56 32.27
N VAL A 76 22.89 20.54 31.66
CA VAL A 76 22.47 21.19 30.42
C VAL A 76 22.58 20.17 29.28
N LEU A 77 21.51 19.42 29.04
CA LEU A 77 21.44 18.55 27.87
C LEU A 77 21.44 19.42 26.60
N PRO A 78 22.15 18.99 25.54
CA PRO A 78 22.16 19.71 24.28
C PRO A 78 20.73 19.81 23.73
N ARG A 79 20.36 21.00 23.28
CA ARG A 79 19.05 21.24 22.64
C ARG A 79 18.93 20.32 21.41
N PRO A 80 17.79 19.63 21.23
CA PRO A 80 17.55 18.84 20.02
C PRO A 80 17.64 19.71 18.75
N PRO A 81 18.11 19.14 17.62
CA PRO A 81 18.22 19.87 16.36
C PRO A 81 16.85 20.37 15.89
N CYS A 82 16.83 21.53 15.23
CA CYS A 82 15.68 22.01 14.51
C CYS A 82 15.56 21.27 13.17
N THR A 83 14.63 20.32 13.12
CA THR A 83 14.52 19.35 12.04
C THR A 83 13.39 19.71 11.06
N ILE A 84 13.65 19.59 9.76
CA ILE A 84 12.62 19.42 8.74
C ILE A 84 12.55 17.95 8.37
N CYS A 85 11.36 17.40 8.20
CA CYS A 85 11.15 16.07 7.66
C CYS A 85 10.46 16.18 6.31
N PHE A 86 10.96 15.49 5.30
CA PHE A 86 10.29 15.33 4.01
C PHE A 86 9.83 13.89 3.85
N LEU A 87 8.56 13.68 3.51
CA LEU A 87 7.97 12.36 3.27
C LEU A 87 7.29 12.30 1.91
N HIS A 88 7.53 11.23 1.15
CA HIS A 88 6.80 10.99 -0.09
C HIS A 88 5.35 10.51 0.19
N ARG A 89 5.19 9.52 1.07
CA ARG A 89 3.92 8.91 1.49
C ARG A 89 3.65 9.22 2.97
N PRO A 90 3.03 10.36 3.31
CA PRO A 90 2.89 10.80 4.70
C PRO A 90 1.70 10.17 5.43
N PHE A 91 0.92 9.30 4.78
CA PHE A 91 -0.42 8.88 5.21
C PHE A 91 -0.49 8.29 6.62
N ASN A 92 0.55 7.58 7.06
CA ASN A 92 0.61 6.95 8.38
C ASN A 92 1.36 7.81 9.43
N LEU A 93 1.53 9.11 9.20
CA LEU A 93 2.25 9.97 10.12
C LEU A 93 1.39 10.27 11.36
N GLU A 94 1.80 9.73 12.50
CA GLU A 94 1.28 10.05 13.81
C GLU A 94 1.72 11.46 14.24
N ARG A 95 0.99 12.49 13.80
CA ARG A 95 1.29 13.91 14.07
C ARG A 95 1.45 14.26 15.56
N ARG A 96 0.90 13.45 16.47
CA ARG A 96 1.03 13.60 17.93
C ARG A 96 2.42 13.22 18.44
N ARG A 97 3.10 12.32 17.74
CA ARG A 97 4.47 11.89 18.05
C ARG A 97 5.50 12.87 17.53
N VAL A 98 5.17 13.70 16.54
CA VAL A 98 6.09 14.70 15.97
C VAL A 98 6.41 15.79 17.00
N ARG A 99 7.71 16.09 17.17
CA ARG A 99 8.21 17.12 18.09
C ARG A 99 7.67 18.50 17.71
N LYS A 100 7.30 19.31 18.70
CA LYS A 100 6.66 20.63 18.53
C LYS A 100 7.42 21.63 17.63
N GLY A 101 8.73 21.47 17.45
CA GLY A 101 9.58 22.33 16.63
C GLY A 101 9.85 21.82 15.22
N THR A 102 9.41 20.59 14.89
CA THR A 102 9.67 19.96 13.61
C THR A 102 8.63 20.40 12.57
N LEU A 103 9.09 20.70 11.36
CA LEU A 103 8.23 20.89 10.19
C LEU A 103 8.23 19.61 9.37
N VAL A 104 7.06 19.09 8.97
CA VAL A 104 6.96 17.98 8.04
C VAL A 104 6.39 18.48 6.72
N LEU A 105 7.16 18.26 5.65
CA LEU A 105 6.81 18.51 4.27
C LEU A 105 6.44 17.18 3.60
N ALA A 106 5.49 17.21 2.67
CA ALA A 106 5.16 16.01 1.90
C ALA A 106 4.71 16.33 0.48
N THR A 107 5.07 15.48 -0.45
CA THR A 107 4.54 15.48 -1.82
C THR A 107 4.46 14.04 -2.31
N HIS A 108 3.28 13.62 -2.73
CA HIS A 108 3.04 12.31 -3.29
C HIS A 108 3.04 12.41 -4.81
N THR A 109 2.03 13.09 -5.37
CA THR A 109 1.83 13.17 -6.82
C THR A 109 2.98 13.89 -7.51
N SER A 110 3.43 15.03 -6.98
CA SER A 110 4.56 15.77 -7.59
C SER A 110 5.87 14.98 -7.55
N PHE A 111 6.06 14.16 -6.51
CA PHE A 111 7.23 13.31 -6.38
C PHE A 111 7.19 12.13 -7.36
N ASP A 112 6.05 11.46 -7.49
CA ASP A 112 5.84 10.44 -8.53
C ASP A 112 6.09 10.99 -9.93
N GLU A 113 5.62 12.21 -10.20
CA GLU A 113 5.82 12.81 -11.50
C GLU A 113 7.29 13.15 -11.77
N ASN A 114 8.00 13.75 -10.82
CA ASN A 114 9.29 14.38 -11.12
C ASN A 114 10.51 13.58 -10.64
N LEU A 115 10.36 12.69 -9.66
CA LEU A 115 11.47 12.02 -8.97
C LEU A 115 11.33 10.50 -8.87
N THR A 116 10.38 9.86 -9.56
CA THR A 116 10.36 8.39 -9.75
C THR A 116 10.56 8.05 -11.22
N VAL A 117 9.73 7.18 -11.82
CA VAL A 117 9.80 6.83 -13.26
C VAL A 117 8.74 7.60 -14.08
N GLY A 118 8.35 8.79 -13.62
CA GLY A 118 7.42 9.69 -14.32
C GLY A 118 8.09 10.62 -15.33
N TRP A 119 7.64 11.88 -15.36
CA TRP A 119 8.29 13.02 -16.04
C TRP A 119 9.60 13.44 -15.35
N ASN A 120 10.51 12.50 -15.19
CA ASN A 120 11.75 12.70 -14.44
C ASN A 120 12.89 13.14 -15.38
N ILE A 121 13.01 14.46 -15.56
CA ILE A 121 14.05 15.08 -16.40
C ILE A 121 15.46 14.73 -15.89
N ALA A 122 15.65 14.72 -14.56
CA ALA A 122 16.96 14.45 -13.97
C ALA A 122 17.45 13.03 -14.26
N LEU A 123 16.55 12.04 -14.18
CA LEU A 123 16.84 10.67 -14.55
C LEU A 123 17.08 10.54 -16.05
N ALA A 124 16.26 11.20 -16.88
CA ALA A 124 16.41 11.19 -18.34
C ALA A 124 17.81 11.66 -18.76
N GLU A 125 18.28 12.79 -18.21
CA GLU A 125 19.63 13.32 -18.48
C GLU A 125 20.73 12.35 -18.03
N ARG A 126 20.58 11.70 -16.87
CA ARG A 126 21.54 10.69 -16.37
C ARG A 126 21.59 9.44 -17.24
N LEU A 127 20.48 9.07 -17.87
CA LEU A 127 20.44 7.98 -18.86
C LEU A 127 21.00 8.40 -20.23
N GLY A 128 21.30 9.68 -20.42
CA GLY A 128 21.89 10.23 -21.64
C GLY A 128 20.86 10.73 -22.65
N MET A 129 19.62 10.96 -22.22
CA MET A 129 18.60 11.63 -23.02
C MET A 129 18.88 13.14 -23.04
N LYS A 130 18.57 13.79 -24.17
CA LYS A 130 18.56 15.25 -24.25
C LYS A 130 17.21 15.77 -23.78
N SER A 131 17.19 16.48 -22.66
CA SER A 131 15.93 16.93 -22.03
C SER A 131 15.17 17.92 -22.90
N GLU A 132 15.85 18.72 -23.73
CA GLU A 132 15.22 19.74 -24.59
C GLU A 132 14.50 19.13 -25.80
N GLU A 133 14.93 17.94 -26.23
CA GLU A 133 14.35 17.19 -27.34
C GLU A 133 13.31 16.15 -26.88
N SER A 134 13.12 16.00 -25.57
CA SER A 134 12.24 14.99 -24.98
C SER A 134 10.77 15.42 -24.96
N ILE A 135 9.86 14.44 -24.88
CA ILE A 135 8.41 14.63 -24.98
C ILE A 135 7.76 14.14 -23.69
N CYS A 136 6.86 14.95 -23.13
CA CYS A 136 6.05 14.58 -21.98
C CYS A 136 4.88 13.71 -22.41
N VAL A 137 4.74 12.55 -21.75
CA VAL A 137 3.54 11.72 -21.83
C VAL A 137 2.61 12.15 -20.69
N GLN A 138 1.41 12.58 -21.02
CA GLN A 138 0.44 13.14 -20.07
C GLN A 138 -0.95 12.56 -20.27
N GLY A 139 -1.79 12.56 -19.25
CA GLY A 139 -3.15 12.00 -19.36
C GLY A 139 -3.20 10.55 -18.93
N TYR A 140 -3.77 10.30 -17.75
CA TYR A 140 -3.91 8.96 -17.18
C TYR A 140 -4.97 8.91 -16.07
N LYS A 141 -5.72 7.80 -15.97
CA LYS A 141 -6.80 7.61 -14.96
C LYS A 141 -7.79 8.79 -14.89
N GLY A 142 -8.14 9.36 -16.04
CA GLY A 142 -9.11 10.45 -16.14
C GLY A 142 -8.56 11.85 -15.85
N ASP A 143 -7.29 11.99 -15.48
CA ASP A 143 -6.62 13.28 -15.31
C ASP A 143 -5.77 13.59 -16.56
N PRO A 144 -6.20 14.54 -17.43
CA PRO A 144 -5.49 14.89 -18.66
C PRO A 144 -4.18 15.65 -18.42
N GLU A 145 -4.00 16.27 -17.25
CA GLU A 145 -2.81 17.09 -16.93
C GLU A 145 -1.72 16.29 -16.21
N ARG A 146 -2.07 15.10 -15.69
CA ARG A 146 -1.12 14.21 -15.00
C ARG A 146 0.01 13.79 -15.93
N LYS A 147 1.25 14.09 -15.56
CA LYS A 147 2.44 13.72 -16.33
C LYS A 147 2.90 12.32 -15.92
N ILE A 148 2.79 11.35 -16.83
CA ILE A 148 3.07 9.95 -16.52
C ILE A 148 4.40 9.44 -17.04
N GLY A 149 5.11 10.21 -17.88
CA GLY A 149 6.41 9.79 -18.36
C GLY A 149 7.10 10.75 -19.31
N ILE A 150 8.33 10.40 -19.70
CA ILE A 150 9.19 11.14 -20.61
C ILE A 150 9.74 10.20 -21.69
N ILE A 151 9.66 10.61 -22.95
CA ILE A 151 10.23 9.90 -24.11
C ILE A 151 11.30 10.76 -24.74
N GLY A 152 12.47 10.20 -25.05
CA GLY A 152 13.57 10.97 -25.62
C GLY A 152 14.55 10.11 -26.40
N LYS A 153 15.27 10.77 -27.33
CA LYS A 153 16.31 10.11 -28.12
C LYS A 153 17.54 9.82 -27.26
N VAL A 154 18.13 8.67 -27.54
CA VAL A 154 19.46 8.27 -27.11
C VAL A 154 20.19 7.63 -28.29
N ASN A 155 21.45 7.29 -28.14
CA ASN A 155 22.15 6.42 -29.08
C ASN A 155 23.19 5.62 -28.31
N VAL A 156 22.78 4.49 -27.75
CA VAL A 156 23.59 3.69 -26.83
C VAL A 156 23.35 2.21 -27.02
N LEU A 157 24.33 1.38 -26.67
CA LEU A 157 24.14 -0.06 -26.58
C LEU A 157 23.18 -0.38 -25.42
N CYS A 158 22.29 -1.35 -25.64
CA CYS A 158 21.29 -1.82 -24.69
C CYS A 158 21.94 -2.24 -23.36
N GLU A 159 23.05 -2.99 -23.43
CA GLU A 159 23.80 -3.41 -22.25
C GLU A 159 24.38 -2.23 -21.45
N LEU A 160 24.91 -1.21 -22.13
CA LEU A 160 25.44 -0.02 -21.47
C LEU A 160 24.33 0.76 -20.76
N LEU A 161 23.17 0.90 -21.42
CA LEU A 161 22.01 1.54 -20.83
C LEU A 161 21.49 0.76 -19.62
N GLN A 162 21.41 -0.58 -19.71
CA GLN A 162 21.05 -1.43 -18.58
C GLN A 162 22.01 -1.27 -17.39
N ARG A 163 23.32 -1.15 -17.64
CA ARG A 163 24.31 -0.86 -16.59
C ARG A 163 24.06 0.50 -15.94
N ARG A 164 23.73 1.54 -16.71
CA ARG A 164 23.38 2.86 -16.17
C ARG A 164 22.14 2.79 -15.29
N ILE A 165 21.09 2.11 -15.74
CA ILE A 165 19.87 1.89 -14.95
C ILE A 165 20.21 1.20 -13.62
N LYS A 166 21.02 0.13 -13.65
CA LYS A 166 21.47 -0.56 -12.43
C LYS A 166 22.26 0.36 -11.48
N ILE A 167 23.10 1.25 -12.00
CA ILE A 167 23.88 2.21 -11.18
C ILE A 167 22.93 3.20 -10.48
N GLU A 168 21.94 3.72 -11.21
CA GLU A 168 20.98 4.67 -10.66
C GLU A 168 20.13 4.01 -9.57
N PHE A 169 19.48 2.88 -9.89
CA PHE A 169 18.49 2.26 -8.99
C PHE A 169 19.07 1.24 -8.00
N GLY A 170 20.36 0.91 -8.09
CA GLY A 170 20.97 -0.15 -7.28
C GLY A 170 20.61 -1.57 -7.75
N GLY A 171 19.82 -1.70 -8.82
CA GLY A 171 19.36 -2.98 -9.35
C GLY A 171 18.30 -2.81 -10.44
N VAL A 172 17.88 -3.95 -10.99
CA VAL A 172 16.72 -4.06 -11.89
C VAL A 172 16.00 -5.34 -11.47
N GLU A 173 14.72 -5.25 -11.10
CA GLU A 173 13.92 -6.39 -10.66
C GLU A 173 13.61 -7.33 -11.82
N TYR A 174 13.32 -6.76 -12.99
CA TYR A 174 12.98 -7.52 -14.19
C TYR A 174 13.50 -6.86 -15.45
N PHE A 175 14.00 -7.67 -16.38
CA PHE A 175 14.49 -7.21 -17.67
C PHE A 175 14.02 -8.12 -18.80
N GLN A 176 13.33 -7.56 -19.79
CA GLN A 176 12.96 -8.24 -21.02
C GLN A 176 13.84 -7.72 -22.17
N PRO A 177 14.60 -8.59 -22.85
CA PRO A 177 15.40 -8.18 -23.99
C PRO A 177 14.51 -7.73 -25.15
N GLY A 178 14.92 -6.67 -25.85
CA GLY A 178 14.29 -6.22 -27.09
C GLY A 178 14.84 -6.93 -28.32
N SER A 179 14.47 -6.44 -29.51
CA SER A 179 14.94 -6.99 -30.80
C SER A 179 16.23 -6.35 -31.35
N SER A 180 16.88 -5.45 -30.61
CA SER A 180 18.12 -4.76 -31.02
C SER A 180 19.08 -4.59 -29.85
N ASP A 181 20.37 -4.71 -30.13
CA ASP A 181 21.45 -4.39 -29.18
C ASP A 181 21.72 -2.88 -29.09
N GLN A 182 21.20 -2.09 -30.03
CA GLN A 182 21.29 -0.64 -30.03
C GLN A 182 19.92 -0.01 -29.73
N ILE A 183 19.90 0.89 -28.74
CA ILE A 183 18.73 1.66 -28.32
C ILE A 183 18.87 3.10 -28.83
N GLN A 184 17.82 3.58 -29.48
CA GLN A 184 17.72 4.93 -30.05
C GLN A 184 16.68 5.80 -29.33
N VAL A 185 15.75 5.17 -28.60
CA VAL A 185 14.71 5.87 -27.85
C VAL A 185 14.57 5.22 -26.48
N VAL A 186 14.47 6.05 -25.44
CA VAL A 186 14.11 5.62 -24.08
C VAL A 186 12.79 6.27 -23.71
N ALA A 187 11.87 5.46 -23.17
CA ALA A 187 10.67 5.91 -22.51
C ALA A 187 10.76 5.58 -21.02
N ILE A 188 10.63 6.57 -20.16
CA ILE A 188 10.56 6.41 -18.70
C ILE A 188 9.11 6.68 -18.30
N MET A 189 8.43 5.69 -17.73
CA MET A 189 6.97 5.73 -17.55
C MET A 189 6.51 5.15 -16.20
N ASN A 190 5.62 5.89 -15.51
CA ASN A 190 4.96 5.46 -14.27
C ASN A 190 3.88 4.40 -14.50
N ALA A 191 3.34 4.34 -15.72
CA ALA A 191 2.34 3.36 -16.12
C ALA A 191 2.96 2.36 -17.10
N PHE A 192 2.53 1.10 -17.01
CA PHE A 192 2.95 0.06 -17.94
C PHE A 192 1.79 -0.89 -18.23
N ASN A 193 1.26 -0.83 -19.44
CA ASN A 193 0.21 -1.69 -19.96
C ASN A 193 0.27 -1.62 -21.51
N ALA A 194 -0.59 -2.38 -22.19
CA ALA A 194 -0.60 -2.40 -23.66
C ALA A 194 -0.78 -1.00 -24.28
N ASP A 195 -1.78 -0.24 -23.83
CA ASP A 195 -2.12 1.07 -24.38
C ASP A 195 -0.96 2.07 -24.26
N GLU A 196 -0.26 2.08 -23.12
CA GLU A 196 0.89 2.97 -22.91
C GLU A 196 2.11 2.57 -23.76
N VAL A 197 2.30 1.28 -24.04
CA VAL A 197 3.34 0.83 -24.99
C VAL A 197 3.03 1.32 -26.40
N TYR A 198 1.78 1.15 -26.87
CA TYR A 198 1.36 1.67 -28.18
C TYR A 198 1.55 3.18 -28.28
N ARG A 199 1.16 3.91 -27.22
CA ARG A 199 1.30 5.36 -27.13
C ARG A 199 2.75 5.82 -27.24
N VAL A 200 3.67 5.16 -26.55
CA VAL A 200 5.11 5.47 -26.66
C VAL A 200 5.61 5.28 -28.09
N LEU A 201 5.23 4.18 -28.74
CA LEU A 201 5.61 3.90 -30.13
C LEU A 201 5.04 4.94 -31.09
N GLU A 202 3.77 5.28 -30.95
CA GLU A 202 3.11 6.30 -31.75
C GLU A 202 3.83 7.66 -31.62
N MET A 203 4.09 8.11 -30.40
CA MET A 203 4.76 9.39 -30.15
C MET A 203 6.19 9.42 -30.71
N ALA A 204 6.95 8.32 -30.58
CA ALA A 204 8.28 8.20 -31.15
C ALA A 204 8.27 8.18 -32.69
N GLN A 205 7.26 7.54 -33.30
CA GLN A 205 7.08 7.50 -34.74
C GLN A 205 6.68 8.87 -35.30
N GLN A 206 5.75 9.59 -34.66
CA GLN A 206 5.34 10.95 -35.05
C GLN A 206 6.51 11.92 -35.08
N LYS A 207 7.55 11.67 -34.28
CA LYS A 207 8.78 12.47 -34.22
C LYS A 207 9.87 11.99 -35.18
N GLY A 208 9.61 10.94 -35.94
CA GLY A 208 10.57 10.34 -36.87
C GLY A 208 11.78 9.73 -36.15
N TRP A 209 11.63 9.29 -34.90
CA TRP A 209 12.71 8.65 -34.15
C TRP A 209 12.81 7.16 -34.42
N ILE A 210 11.68 6.55 -34.80
CA ILE A 210 11.56 5.16 -35.22
C ILE A 210 10.77 5.08 -36.54
N THR A 211 11.00 4.03 -37.31
CA THR A 211 10.30 3.77 -38.58
C THR A 211 9.09 2.87 -38.37
N SER A 212 8.01 3.09 -39.13
CA SER A 212 6.89 2.16 -39.19
C SER A 212 7.32 0.82 -39.82
N GLY A 213 6.86 -0.29 -39.25
CA GLY A 213 7.14 -1.63 -39.77
C GLY A 213 6.95 -2.72 -38.73
N GLU A 214 7.23 -3.96 -39.13
CA GLU A 214 7.30 -5.09 -38.22
C GLU A 214 8.39 -4.82 -37.16
N LYS A 215 8.02 -4.92 -35.88
CA LYS A 215 8.87 -4.54 -34.74
C LYS A 215 9.35 -3.07 -34.75
N ALA A 216 8.41 -2.14 -34.96
CA ALA A 216 8.65 -0.69 -34.85
C ALA A 216 9.40 -0.30 -33.55
N GLY A 217 9.18 -1.06 -32.46
CA GLY A 217 9.80 -0.86 -31.17
C GLY A 217 11.22 -1.41 -30.99
N ARG A 218 11.83 -2.02 -32.02
CA ARG A 218 13.13 -2.72 -31.87
C ARG A 218 14.25 -1.88 -31.24
N HIS A 219 14.26 -0.56 -31.47
CA HIS A 219 15.26 0.37 -30.92
C HIS A 219 14.76 1.16 -29.70
N VAL A 220 13.67 0.73 -29.08
CA VAL A 220 13.04 1.41 -27.94
C VAL A 220 13.31 0.61 -26.67
N MET A 221 13.70 1.31 -25.60
CA MET A 221 13.71 0.77 -24.24
C MET A 221 12.64 1.45 -23.39
N TYR A 222 11.81 0.65 -22.71
CA TYR A 222 10.79 1.09 -21.78
C TYR A 222 11.27 0.85 -20.34
N LEU A 223 11.40 1.92 -19.56
CA LEU A 223 11.79 1.91 -18.16
C LEU A 223 10.56 2.21 -17.29
N THR A 224 10.24 1.32 -16.35
CA THR A 224 9.09 1.48 -15.44
C THR A 224 9.37 0.91 -14.05
N GLY A 225 8.43 1.10 -13.12
CA GLY A 225 8.53 0.61 -11.76
C GLY A 225 8.25 -0.90 -11.69
N GLN A 226 7.11 -1.35 -12.20
CA GLN A 226 6.67 -2.74 -12.03
C GLN A 226 6.29 -3.41 -13.35
N PRO A 227 6.56 -4.72 -13.52
CA PRO A 227 6.09 -5.48 -14.67
C PRO A 227 4.56 -5.62 -14.66
N ARG A 228 3.96 -5.65 -15.86
CA ARG A 228 2.53 -5.90 -16.09
C ARG A 228 2.38 -6.75 -17.33
N ASP A 229 1.66 -7.86 -17.24
CA ASP A 229 1.58 -8.87 -18.32
C ASP A 229 1.07 -8.33 -19.65
N SER A 230 0.11 -7.39 -19.62
CA SER A 230 -0.38 -6.75 -20.85
C SER A 230 0.70 -5.88 -21.52
N GLY A 231 1.48 -5.14 -20.72
CA GLY A 231 2.60 -4.34 -21.21
C GLY A 231 3.75 -5.21 -21.72
N LEU A 232 4.11 -6.27 -21.01
CA LEU A 232 5.20 -7.19 -21.40
C LEU A 232 4.92 -7.87 -22.73
N ARG A 233 3.72 -8.43 -22.90
CA ARG A 233 3.30 -9.07 -24.16
C ARG A 233 3.35 -8.11 -25.34
N THR A 234 2.76 -6.92 -25.16
CA THR A 234 2.77 -5.88 -26.21
C THR A 234 4.21 -5.43 -26.53
N ALA A 235 5.05 -5.27 -25.51
CA ALA A 235 6.45 -4.94 -25.70
C ALA A 235 7.21 -6.02 -26.48
N GLU A 236 6.96 -7.30 -26.17
CA GLU A 236 7.55 -8.45 -26.88
C GLU A 236 7.11 -8.48 -28.35
N GLU A 237 5.81 -8.35 -28.62
CA GLU A 237 5.22 -8.29 -29.96
C GLU A 237 5.87 -7.21 -30.84
N HIS A 238 6.17 -6.03 -30.25
CA HIS A 238 6.78 -4.91 -30.95
C HIS A 238 8.31 -4.85 -30.86
N GLY A 239 8.95 -5.81 -30.19
CA GLY A 239 10.40 -5.90 -30.03
C GLY A 239 11.01 -4.84 -29.09
N VAL A 240 10.21 -4.24 -28.21
CA VAL A 240 10.62 -3.24 -27.22
C VAL A 240 11.38 -3.92 -26.06
N ALA A 241 12.56 -3.38 -25.71
CA ALA A 241 13.25 -3.81 -24.49
C ALA A 241 12.56 -3.21 -23.26
N VAL A 242 12.43 -3.97 -22.17
CA VAL A 242 11.78 -3.49 -20.94
C VAL A 242 12.71 -3.64 -19.74
N ALA A 243 12.82 -2.60 -18.92
CA ALA A 243 13.49 -2.62 -17.62
C ALA A 243 12.49 -2.19 -16.53
N CYS A 244 12.22 -3.08 -15.58
CA CYS A 244 11.42 -2.78 -14.39
C CYS A 244 12.35 -2.69 -13.18
N VAL A 245 12.42 -1.51 -12.56
CA VAL A 245 13.39 -1.25 -11.47
C VAL A 245 12.85 -1.54 -10.08
N GLY A 246 11.55 -1.73 -9.94
CA GLY A 246 10.86 -1.80 -8.66
C GLY A 246 10.25 -0.48 -8.25
N HIS A 247 9.08 -0.55 -7.62
CA HIS A 247 8.40 0.63 -7.08
C HIS A 247 9.25 1.28 -5.98
N VAL A 248 9.71 0.48 -5.02
CA VAL A 248 10.50 0.94 -3.87
C VAL A 248 11.83 1.55 -4.33
N ALA A 249 12.56 0.87 -5.23
CA ALA A 249 13.82 1.37 -5.74
C ALA A 249 13.66 2.71 -6.49
N ALA A 250 12.55 2.90 -7.20
CA ALA A 250 12.25 4.16 -7.87
C ALA A 250 11.97 5.30 -6.88
N GLU A 251 11.23 5.04 -5.81
CA GLU A 251 10.98 6.02 -4.73
C GLU A 251 12.27 6.37 -3.98
N GLU A 252 13.08 5.36 -3.64
CA GLU A 252 14.36 5.55 -2.95
C GLU A 252 15.38 6.31 -3.82
N TRP A 253 15.39 6.09 -5.14
CA TRP A 253 16.17 6.91 -6.06
C TRP A 253 15.80 8.40 -5.92
N GLY A 254 14.49 8.71 -5.88
CA GLY A 254 14.01 10.08 -5.73
C GLY A 254 14.43 10.72 -4.41
N ILE A 255 14.39 9.95 -3.31
CA ILE A 255 14.82 10.41 -1.98
C ILE A 255 16.32 10.71 -1.98
N ARG A 256 17.14 9.80 -2.51
CA ARG A 256 18.61 9.99 -2.63
C ARG A 256 18.95 11.20 -3.52
N TYR A 257 18.26 11.35 -4.64
CA TYR A 257 18.47 12.47 -5.54
C TYR A 257 18.12 13.80 -4.87
N LEU A 258 16.95 13.90 -4.21
CA LEU A 258 16.55 15.10 -3.49
C LEU A 258 17.51 15.43 -2.34
N ALA A 259 18.01 14.42 -1.62
CA ALA A 259 19.01 14.58 -0.59
C ALA A 259 20.30 15.20 -1.12
N GLY A 260 20.85 14.67 -2.21
CA GLY A 260 22.03 15.24 -2.87
C GLY A 260 21.82 16.68 -3.33
N ARG A 261 20.62 17.00 -3.86
CA ARG A 261 20.25 18.38 -4.25
C ARG A 261 20.21 19.33 -3.04
N LEU A 262 19.68 18.88 -1.91
CA LEU A 262 19.63 19.66 -0.67
C LEU A 262 21.01 19.88 -0.05
N GLN A 263 21.87 18.85 -0.05
CA GLN A 263 23.26 18.97 0.41
C GLN A 263 24.04 19.98 -0.44
N ALA A 264 23.85 19.96 -1.76
CA ALA A 264 24.49 20.91 -2.68
C ALA A 264 23.98 22.35 -2.48
N ALA A 265 22.68 22.54 -2.27
CA ALA A 265 22.08 23.86 -2.07
C ALA A 265 22.40 24.45 -0.69
N PHE A 266 22.60 23.60 0.33
CA PHE A 266 22.81 24.01 1.72
C PHE A 266 24.04 23.31 2.32
N PRO A 267 25.27 23.63 1.86
CA PRO A 267 26.49 23.03 2.37
C PRO A 267 26.64 23.37 3.87
N GLY A 268 26.65 22.34 4.71
CA GLY A 268 26.71 22.48 6.18
C GLY A 268 25.41 22.16 6.92
N LEU A 269 24.33 21.85 6.20
CA LEU A 269 23.13 21.26 6.78
C LEU A 269 23.28 19.74 6.88
N ALA A 270 22.90 19.15 8.03
CA ALA A 270 22.85 17.71 8.15
C ALA A 270 21.67 17.17 7.34
N VAL A 271 21.92 16.30 6.38
CA VAL A 271 20.87 15.66 5.58
C VAL A 271 20.91 14.15 5.86
N LYS A 272 19.79 13.60 6.33
CA LYS A 272 19.63 12.21 6.73
C LYS A 272 18.62 11.53 5.83
N GLU A 273 19.04 10.45 5.19
CA GLU A 273 18.17 9.59 4.40
C GLU A 273 17.77 8.39 5.28
N VAL A 274 16.47 8.15 5.41
CA VAL A 274 15.93 7.00 6.12
C VAL A 274 15.25 6.11 5.08
N THR A 275 15.92 5.01 4.74
CA THR A 275 15.37 3.97 3.87
C THR A 275 14.45 3.05 4.66
N GLU A 276 13.47 2.42 4.00
CA GLU A 276 12.47 1.58 4.68
C GLU A 276 13.11 0.35 5.37
N PHE A 277 14.27 -0.10 4.87
CA PHE A 277 14.98 -1.29 5.38
C PHE A 277 15.88 -1.03 6.59
N ALA A 278 16.27 0.22 6.87
CA ALA A 278 17.12 0.55 8.03
C ALA A 278 16.34 0.53 9.36
N ALA A 279 15.01 0.43 9.30
CA ALA A 279 14.12 0.52 10.44
C ALA A 279 13.64 -0.87 10.88
N ARG A 280 14.18 -1.41 11.99
CA ARG A 280 13.58 -2.58 12.66
C ARG A 280 12.12 -2.24 13.01
N TRP A 281 11.19 -2.87 12.30
CA TRP A 281 9.77 -2.77 12.60
C TRP A 281 9.44 -3.66 13.81
N GLU A 282 8.98 -3.05 14.90
CA GLU A 282 8.39 -3.76 16.04
C GLU A 282 6.87 -3.54 16.05
N SER A 283 6.11 -4.63 15.92
CA SER A 283 4.64 -4.65 15.88
C SER A 283 3.95 -3.93 17.06
N PRO A 284 2.90 -3.12 16.80
CA PRO A 284 2.04 -2.53 17.84
C PRO A 284 1.37 -3.55 18.77
N ARG A 285 1.11 -4.78 18.32
CA ARG A 285 0.53 -5.86 19.16
C ARG A 285 1.41 -6.21 20.36
N LYS A 286 2.71 -5.91 20.29
CA LYS A 286 3.65 -6.17 21.38
C LYS A 286 3.53 -5.16 22.52
N ARG A 287 3.22 -3.88 22.24
CA ARG A 287 3.11 -2.80 23.25
C ARG A 287 1.89 -2.93 24.16
N SER A 288 0.73 -3.33 23.62
CA SER A 288 -0.46 -3.51 24.45
C SER A 288 -0.31 -4.66 25.46
N ARG A 289 0.48 -5.70 25.14
CA ARG A 289 0.80 -6.79 26.09
C ARG A 289 1.87 -6.40 27.09
N THR A 290 2.87 -5.60 26.69
CA THR A 290 3.94 -5.20 27.63
C THR A 290 3.44 -4.25 28.72
N MET A 291 2.49 -3.35 28.43
CA MET A 291 1.96 -2.44 29.45
C MET A 291 1.00 -3.10 30.45
N SER A 292 0.36 -4.21 30.10
CA SER A 292 -0.49 -4.98 31.03
C SER A 292 0.29 -5.99 31.88
N ASP A 293 1.43 -6.48 31.40
CA ASP A 293 2.19 -7.55 32.06
C ASP A 293 3.16 -7.04 33.14
N GLU A 294 3.54 -5.75 33.14
CA GLU A 294 4.41 -5.17 34.17
C GLU A 294 3.73 -4.95 35.53
N ALA A 295 2.40 -5.06 35.63
CA ALA A 295 1.65 -4.88 36.88
C ALA A 295 1.36 -6.19 37.65
N GLN A 296 1.70 -7.37 37.12
CA GLN A 296 1.45 -8.66 37.80
C GLN A 296 2.62 -9.63 37.64
N THR A 297 3.74 -9.32 38.29
CA THR A 297 4.79 -10.31 38.54
C THR A 297 4.43 -11.16 39.76
N SER A 298 3.67 -12.23 39.59
CA SER A 298 3.82 -13.44 40.41
C SER A 298 3.19 -14.69 39.75
N VAL A 299 4.06 -15.69 39.52
CA VAL A 299 3.75 -17.12 39.37
C VAL A 299 2.65 -17.49 38.37
N LEU A 300 2.88 -17.29 37.07
CA LEU A 300 2.30 -18.17 36.06
C LEU A 300 3.37 -18.59 35.05
N SER A 301 3.72 -19.87 35.16
CA SER A 301 4.52 -20.65 34.23
C SER A 301 4.04 -20.43 32.79
N THR A 302 4.89 -19.87 31.94
CA THR A 302 4.70 -19.85 30.50
C THR A 302 4.56 -21.29 30.02
N LYS A 303 3.33 -21.71 29.71
CA LYS A 303 3.08 -22.93 28.94
C LYS A 303 3.78 -22.75 27.60
N LYS A 304 5.01 -23.27 27.48
CA LYS A 304 5.65 -23.55 26.20
C LYS A 304 4.65 -24.39 25.41
N HIS A 305 3.99 -23.80 24.42
CA HIS A 305 3.33 -24.58 23.39
C HIS A 305 4.39 -25.54 22.86
N ARG A 306 4.17 -26.83 23.13
CA ARG A 306 5.02 -27.93 22.69
C ARG A 306 4.91 -27.92 21.16
N ARG A 307 5.82 -27.22 20.49
CA ARG A 307 5.94 -27.14 19.03
C ARG A 307 6.08 -28.57 18.49
N THR A 308 5.01 -29.08 17.91
CA THR A 308 4.96 -30.36 17.20
C THR A 308 4.78 -30.17 15.70
N SER A 309 5.22 -29.04 15.13
CA SER A 309 5.38 -28.97 13.68
C SER A 309 6.68 -29.67 13.31
N ASN A 310 6.60 -30.99 13.09
CA ASN A 310 7.55 -31.73 12.26
C ASN A 310 7.38 -31.28 10.79
N CYS A 311 7.44 -29.97 10.51
CA CYS A 311 7.52 -29.53 9.13
C CYS A 311 8.95 -29.87 8.67
N PRO A 312 9.13 -30.77 7.69
CA PRO A 312 10.44 -31.23 7.26
C PRO A 312 11.26 -30.12 6.58
N HIS A 313 10.63 -29.00 6.24
CA HIS A 313 11.26 -27.88 5.56
C HIS A 313 11.54 -26.73 6.54
N PRO A 314 12.76 -26.18 6.57
CA PRO A 314 13.05 -24.98 7.35
C PRO A 314 12.37 -23.75 6.74
N CYS A 315 11.72 -22.93 7.58
CA CYS A 315 11.21 -21.62 7.21
C CYS A 315 12.28 -20.80 6.44
N PRO A 316 11.94 -20.09 5.34
CA PRO A 316 12.87 -19.23 4.60
C PRO A 316 13.55 -18.16 5.46
N HIS A 317 12.83 -17.64 6.46
CA HIS A 317 13.33 -16.63 7.40
C HIS A 317 14.14 -17.23 8.57
N LYS A 318 14.19 -18.56 8.70
CA LYS A 318 15.04 -19.21 9.70
C LYS A 318 16.43 -19.37 9.11
N MET A 319 17.34 -18.54 9.59
CA MET A 319 18.74 -18.52 9.15
C MET A 319 19.66 -18.88 10.30
N ASP A 320 20.63 -19.76 10.06
CA ASP A 320 21.59 -20.18 11.06
C ASP A 320 22.89 -19.38 10.90
N ALA A 321 23.29 -18.64 11.94
CA ALA A 321 24.55 -17.93 11.95
C ALA A 321 25.73 -18.91 11.80
N VAL A 322 26.60 -18.62 10.84
CA VAL A 322 27.79 -19.43 10.54
C VAL A 322 28.92 -19.03 11.48
N ARG A 323 29.57 -20.00 12.15
CA ARG A 323 30.63 -19.74 13.15
C ARG A 323 32.02 -19.85 12.53
N PRO A 324 32.98 -18.95 12.83
CA PRO A 324 34.31 -18.92 12.20
C PRO A 324 35.09 -20.24 12.21
N THR A 325 34.96 -21.05 13.26
CA THR A 325 35.80 -22.23 13.52
C THR A 325 35.55 -23.45 12.61
N ARG A 326 34.65 -23.37 11.62
CA ARG A 326 34.26 -24.51 10.77
C ARG A 326 34.67 -24.41 9.29
N HIS A 327 35.57 -23.50 8.88
CA HIS A 327 35.62 -23.06 7.46
C HIS A 327 36.98 -23.14 6.75
N ALA A 328 37.41 -24.35 6.37
CA ALA A 328 38.52 -24.49 5.41
C ALA A 328 38.08 -24.46 3.92
N ASN A 329 36.77 -24.62 3.59
CA ASN A 329 36.33 -24.94 2.22
C ASN A 329 35.18 -24.10 1.64
N TRP A 330 34.77 -22.98 2.26
CA TRP A 330 33.65 -22.17 1.74
C TRP A 330 34.14 -20.93 1.00
N LYS A 331 33.32 -20.43 0.06
CA LYS A 331 33.54 -19.11 -0.52
C LYS A 331 33.61 -18.09 0.63
N THR A 332 34.65 -17.27 0.62
CA THR A 332 34.97 -16.31 1.68
C THR A 332 34.13 -15.04 1.64
N GLN A 333 33.28 -14.87 0.62
CA GLN A 333 32.52 -13.65 0.38
C GLN A 333 31.02 -13.88 0.12
N CYS A 334 30.21 -12.86 0.41
CA CYS A 334 28.78 -12.84 0.11
C CYS A 334 28.53 -12.82 -1.40
N ALA A 335 27.62 -13.66 -1.89
CA ALA A 335 27.27 -13.67 -3.32
C ALA A 335 26.43 -12.47 -3.78
N ILE A 336 25.89 -11.67 -2.85
CA ILE A 336 25.06 -10.48 -3.15
C ILE A 336 25.93 -9.21 -3.12
N CYS A 337 26.51 -8.85 -1.96
CA CYS A 337 27.33 -7.64 -1.82
C CYS A 337 28.81 -7.82 -2.15
N LEU A 338 29.28 -9.06 -2.31
CA LEU A 338 30.70 -9.41 -2.55
C LEU A 338 31.66 -9.08 -1.39
N GLU A 339 31.16 -8.69 -0.22
CA GLU A 339 31.98 -8.46 0.98
C GLU A 339 32.48 -9.77 1.59
N GLU A 340 33.68 -9.75 2.15
CA GLU A 340 34.27 -10.90 2.86
C GLU A 340 33.55 -11.14 4.19
N TYR A 341 33.28 -12.41 4.50
CA TYR A 341 32.62 -12.79 5.73
C TYR A 341 33.52 -12.57 6.95
N PHE A 342 32.93 -12.14 8.06
CA PHE A 342 33.60 -11.83 9.32
C PHE A 342 34.51 -10.60 9.29
N ASP A 343 34.66 -9.93 8.15
CA ASP A 343 35.28 -8.62 8.08
C ASP A 343 34.40 -7.57 8.78
N THR A 344 35.06 -6.53 9.28
CA THR A 344 34.40 -5.38 9.91
C THR A 344 34.80 -4.13 9.13
N PRO A 345 33.99 -3.72 8.13
CA PRO A 345 34.24 -2.49 7.39
C PRO A 345 34.33 -1.30 8.34
N THR A 346 35.15 -0.29 7.99
CA THR A 346 35.44 0.87 8.85
C THR A 346 34.22 1.69 9.28
N ASP A 347 33.09 1.52 8.60
CA ASP A 347 31.84 2.28 8.77
C ASP A 347 30.62 1.41 9.12
N ARG A 348 30.78 0.10 9.32
CA ARG A 348 29.65 -0.84 9.51
C ARG A 348 29.93 -1.91 10.57
N GLU A 349 28.87 -2.60 10.98
CA GLU A 349 28.99 -3.79 11.82
C GLU A 349 29.66 -4.93 11.04
N GLN A 350 30.18 -5.92 11.77
CA GLN A 350 30.82 -7.10 11.19
C GLN A 350 29.87 -7.82 10.21
N VAL A 351 30.40 -8.24 9.06
CA VAL A 351 29.65 -9.01 8.06
C VAL A 351 29.35 -10.40 8.61
N VAL A 352 28.15 -10.60 9.14
CA VAL A 352 27.74 -11.89 9.73
C VAL A 352 27.20 -12.82 8.65
N PRO A 353 27.90 -13.92 8.29
CA PRO A 353 27.36 -14.94 7.41
C PRO A 353 26.24 -15.73 8.07
N VAL A 354 25.18 -15.97 7.32
CA VAL A 354 24.05 -16.79 7.72
C VAL A 354 23.75 -17.82 6.64
N LYS A 355 23.39 -19.03 7.07
CA LYS A 355 23.02 -20.15 6.20
C LYS A 355 21.51 -20.23 6.10
N MET A 356 20.98 -20.19 4.88
CA MET A 356 19.56 -20.38 4.59
C MET A 356 19.13 -21.85 4.70
N GLY A 357 17.82 -22.08 4.71
CA GLY A 357 17.22 -23.41 4.64
C GLY A 357 17.64 -24.24 3.42
N CYS A 358 17.97 -23.61 2.29
CA CYS A 358 18.50 -24.26 1.09
C CYS A 358 20.00 -24.62 1.19
N GLY A 359 20.66 -24.22 2.27
CA GLY A 359 22.06 -24.50 2.54
C GLY A 359 23.06 -23.47 2.00
N HIS A 360 22.61 -22.50 1.20
CA HIS A 360 23.44 -21.41 0.71
C HIS A 360 23.72 -20.37 1.82
N VAL A 361 24.88 -19.71 1.71
CA VAL A 361 25.37 -18.75 2.71
C VAL A 361 25.43 -17.36 2.08
N PHE A 362 24.94 -16.37 2.82
CA PHE A 362 24.96 -14.94 2.47
C PHE A 362 25.30 -14.13 3.73
N CYS A 363 25.63 -12.85 3.62
CA CYS A 363 25.63 -11.99 4.80
C CYS A 363 24.18 -11.73 5.21
N ARG A 364 23.96 -11.56 6.52
CA ARG A 364 22.63 -11.42 7.12
C ARG A 364 21.80 -10.30 6.49
N GLU A 365 22.40 -9.12 6.35
CA GLU A 365 21.73 -7.94 5.85
C GLU A 365 21.20 -8.16 4.43
N CYS A 366 22.06 -8.60 3.50
CA CYS A 366 21.62 -8.82 2.11
C CYS A 366 20.52 -9.86 1.98
N ILE A 367 20.56 -10.94 2.76
CA ILE A 367 19.52 -11.96 2.65
C ILE A 367 18.21 -11.54 3.33
N GLU A 368 18.26 -10.78 4.42
CA GLU A 368 17.06 -10.19 5.05
C GLU A 368 16.40 -9.19 4.09
N THR A 369 17.19 -8.35 3.41
CA THR A 369 16.70 -7.47 2.34
C THR A 369 16.10 -8.26 1.17
N HIS A 370 16.78 -9.29 0.69
CA HIS A 370 16.25 -10.11 -0.42
C HIS A 370 14.93 -10.81 -0.05
N LEU A 371 14.84 -11.40 1.14
CA LEU A 371 13.63 -12.07 1.61
C LEU A 371 12.45 -11.12 1.84
N SER A 372 12.69 -9.80 1.88
CA SER A 372 11.65 -8.77 1.92
C SER A 372 11.09 -8.36 0.56
N SER A 373 11.61 -8.91 -0.53
CA SER A 373 11.07 -8.74 -1.89
C SER A 373 10.85 -10.07 -2.62
N ASN A 374 11.55 -11.14 -2.22
CA ASN A 374 11.48 -12.45 -2.85
C ASN A 374 11.84 -13.59 -1.89
N ILE A 375 10.95 -14.56 -1.73
CA ILE A 375 11.16 -15.69 -0.81
C ILE A 375 12.13 -16.76 -1.35
N ARG A 376 12.51 -16.69 -2.64
CA ARG A 376 13.43 -17.65 -3.26
C ARG A 376 14.87 -17.36 -2.88
N CYS A 377 15.74 -18.36 -3.00
CA CYS A 377 17.18 -18.14 -2.86
C CYS A 377 17.67 -17.12 -3.93
N PRO A 378 18.53 -16.15 -3.57
CA PRO A 378 19.12 -15.19 -4.52
C PRO A 378 19.95 -15.85 -5.64
N LEU A 379 20.44 -17.07 -5.44
CA LEU A 379 21.24 -17.76 -6.44
C LEU A 379 20.33 -18.40 -7.51
N PRO A 380 20.50 -18.06 -8.79
CA PRO A 380 19.57 -18.47 -9.85
C PRO A 380 19.57 -19.97 -10.12
N TRP A 381 20.64 -20.69 -9.76
CA TRP A 381 20.74 -22.15 -9.87
C TRP A 381 20.18 -22.89 -8.65
N CYS A 382 19.67 -22.19 -7.64
CA CYS A 382 19.08 -22.81 -6.47
C CYS A 382 17.59 -23.08 -6.70
N GLU A 383 17.26 -24.34 -6.96
CA GLU A 383 15.87 -24.79 -7.18
C GLU A 383 15.11 -25.11 -5.88
N ALA A 384 15.74 -24.91 -4.72
CA ALA A 384 15.10 -25.22 -3.43
C ALA A 384 13.84 -24.38 -3.22
N GLN A 385 12.70 -25.07 -3.03
CA GLN A 385 11.44 -24.45 -2.64
C GLN A 385 11.42 -24.25 -1.12
N LEU A 386 11.57 -23.00 -0.70
CA LEU A 386 11.46 -22.63 0.71
C LEU A 386 9.99 -22.37 1.03
N GLN A 387 9.34 -23.35 1.66
CA GLN A 387 7.93 -23.23 2.03
C GLN A 387 7.75 -22.18 3.14
N LEU A 388 6.81 -21.27 2.94
CA LEU A 388 6.39 -20.32 3.96
C LEU A 388 5.79 -21.09 5.15
N GLN A 389 6.01 -20.56 6.35
CA GLN A 389 5.50 -21.10 7.60
C GLN A 389 4.79 -19.98 8.39
N PRO A 390 3.66 -19.46 7.89
CA PRO A 390 2.97 -18.31 8.49
C PRO A 390 2.54 -18.58 9.93
N ASP A 391 2.16 -19.81 10.26
CA ASP A 391 1.76 -20.20 11.63
C ASP A 391 2.93 -20.21 12.63
N ASP A 392 4.16 -20.41 12.17
CA ASP A 392 5.36 -20.58 13.01
C ASP A 392 6.33 -19.38 12.93
N CYS A 393 6.15 -18.47 11.95
CA CYS A 393 7.05 -17.36 11.65
C CYS A 393 6.29 -16.08 11.25
N GLU A 394 6.44 -15.02 12.06
CA GLU A 394 5.79 -13.72 11.81
C GLU A 394 6.18 -13.09 10.47
N LEU A 395 7.43 -13.26 10.02
CA LEU A 395 7.88 -12.76 8.72
C LEU A 395 7.25 -13.53 7.56
N CYS A 396 7.03 -14.84 7.69
CA CYS A 396 6.27 -15.60 6.70
C CYS A 396 4.82 -15.13 6.63
N ALA A 397 4.17 -14.90 7.78
CA ALA A 397 2.81 -14.40 7.82
C ALA A 397 2.69 -13.00 7.19
N TYR A 398 3.65 -12.12 7.48
CA TYR A 398 3.72 -10.81 6.85
C TYR A 398 3.97 -10.91 5.33
N TRP A 399 4.88 -11.79 4.91
CA TRP A 399 5.20 -12.03 3.50
C TRP A 399 3.96 -12.47 2.73
N GLU A 400 3.31 -13.52 3.22
CA GLU A 400 2.10 -14.07 2.64
C GLU A 400 1.00 -13.00 2.55
N LYS A 401 0.82 -12.22 3.62
CA LYS A 401 -0.18 -11.13 3.65
C LYS A 401 0.12 -10.00 2.66
N SER A 402 1.38 -9.60 2.54
CA SER A 402 1.79 -8.50 1.65
C SER A 402 1.82 -8.88 0.17
N HIS A 403 1.85 -10.18 -0.13
CA HIS A 403 1.93 -10.73 -1.48
C HIS A 403 0.71 -11.55 -1.89
N ALA A 404 -0.31 -11.64 -1.03
CA ALA A 404 -1.57 -12.27 -1.38
C ALA A 404 -2.30 -11.40 -2.40
N ASP A 405 -2.78 -12.05 -3.46
CA ASP A 405 -3.64 -11.40 -4.46
C ASP A 405 -4.95 -10.90 -3.83
N TYR A 406 -5.41 -11.58 -2.77
CA TYR A 406 -6.64 -11.28 -2.06
C TYR A 406 -6.46 -11.53 -0.56
N LEU A 407 -6.78 -10.52 0.25
CA LEU A 407 -6.96 -10.68 1.68
C LEU A 407 -8.46 -10.84 1.98
N VAL A 408 -8.76 -11.54 3.06
CA VAL A 408 -10.12 -11.62 3.60
C VAL A 408 -10.09 -11.42 5.10
N VAL A 409 -11.14 -10.82 5.65
CA VAL A 409 -11.32 -10.67 7.09
C VAL A 409 -12.31 -11.69 7.61
N THR A 410 -11.96 -12.32 8.73
CA THR A 410 -12.92 -13.13 9.48
C THR A 410 -13.80 -12.20 10.31
N VAL A 411 -15.11 -12.25 10.11
CA VAL A 411 -16.06 -11.41 10.86
C VAL A 411 -16.07 -11.83 12.33
N ARG A 412 -15.73 -10.87 13.19
CA ARG A 412 -15.72 -11.03 14.65
C ARG A 412 -16.64 -9.98 15.25
N ALA A 413 -17.91 -10.34 15.41
CA ALA A 413 -18.98 -9.35 15.53
C ALA A 413 -18.75 -8.36 16.68
N LYS A 414 -18.40 -8.86 17.87
CA LYS A 414 -18.16 -8.03 19.05
C LYS A 414 -16.95 -7.10 18.89
N GLU A 415 -15.86 -7.61 18.32
CA GLU A 415 -14.61 -6.88 18.13
C GLU A 415 -14.80 -5.76 17.09
N MET A 416 -15.35 -6.12 15.93
CA MET A 416 -15.61 -5.20 14.83
C MET A 416 -16.61 -4.12 15.20
N ALA A 417 -17.73 -4.46 15.87
CA ALA A 417 -18.71 -3.48 16.32
C ALA A 417 -18.11 -2.48 17.34
N GLY A 418 -17.19 -2.95 18.19
CA GLY A 418 -16.43 -2.09 19.10
C GLY A 418 -15.52 -1.11 18.35
N SER A 419 -14.70 -1.63 17.41
CA SER A 419 -13.81 -0.82 16.57
C SER A 419 -14.57 0.24 15.77
N ILE A 420 -15.67 -0.13 15.12
CA ILE A 420 -16.55 0.80 14.39
C ILE A 420 -17.06 1.91 15.30
N LYS A 421 -17.54 1.56 16.50
CA LYS A 421 -18.09 2.52 17.46
C LYS A 421 -17.02 3.53 17.90
N ASP A 422 -15.83 3.05 18.24
CA ASP A 422 -14.72 3.89 18.69
C ASP A 422 -14.29 4.85 17.57
N GLU A 423 -14.28 4.38 16.32
CA GLU A 423 -13.91 5.19 15.17
C GLU A 423 -14.96 6.25 14.81
N LEU A 424 -16.26 5.92 14.90
CA LEU A 424 -17.34 6.89 14.79
C LEU A 424 -17.26 7.96 15.88
N GLU A 425 -16.89 7.58 17.11
CA GLU A 425 -16.67 8.53 18.21
C GLU A 425 -15.47 9.44 17.93
N ARG A 426 -14.38 8.89 17.38
CA ARG A 426 -13.21 9.67 16.94
C ARG A 426 -13.62 10.71 15.89
N LEU A 427 -14.32 10.33 14.83
CA LEU A 427 -14.78 11.25 13.78
C LEU A 427 -15.69 12.36 14.34
N ALA A 428 -16.59 12.03 15.27
CA ALA A 428 -17.45 13.00 15.92
C ALA A 428 -16.68 14.02 16.79
N THR A 429 -15.48 13.69 17.27
CA THR A 429 -14.60 14.66 17.97
C THR A 429 -13.86 15.58 17.01
N GLU A 430 -13.59 15.13 15.78
CA GLU A 430 -12.86 15.90 14.77
C GLU A 430 -13.76 16.87 14.02
N SER A 431 -15.02 16.51 13.80
CA SER A 431 -16.01 17.37 13.19
C SER A 431 -17.41 17.14 13.74
N SER A 432 -18.12 18.23 14.04
CA SER A 432 -19.53 18.17 14.45
C SER A 432 -20.45 17.63 13.35
N PHE A 433 -20.00 17.62 12.09
CA PHE A 433 -20.76 17.05 10.97
C PHE A 433 -21.02 15.55 11.16
N PHE A 434 -20.07 14.80 11.74
CA PHE A 434 -20.20 13.37 12.01
C PHE A 434 -20.89 13.05 13.35
N LYS A 435 -21.38 14.07 14.06
CA LYS A 435 -22.02 13.88 15.34
C LYS A 435 -23.45 13.38 15.15
N LEU A 436 -23.65 12.10 15.44
CA LEU A 436 -24.97 11.47 15.44
C LEU A 436 -25.77 11.80 16.71
N SER A 437 -27.08 11.94 16.57
CA SER A 437 -27.97 11.93 17.73
C SER A 437 -27.93 10.56 18.41
N LYS A 438 -28.35 10.50 19.68
CA LYS A 438 -28.39 9.25 20.44
C LYS A 438 -29.24 8.18 19.72
N THR A 439 -30.38 8.58 19.16
CA THR A 439 -31.30 7.68 18.46
C THR A 439 -30.69 7.14 17.16
N GLU A 440 -30.11 8.01 16.32
CA GLU A 440 -29.44 7.60 15.07
C GLU A 440 -28.28 6.65 15.36
N LYS A 441 -27.44 6.98 16.36
CA LYS A 441 -26.33 6.13 16.78
C LYS A 441 -26.81 4.75 17.27
N THR A 442 -27.86 4.71 18.09
CA THR A 442 -28.43 3.43 18.56
C THR A 442 -28.96 2.59 17.41
N ARG A 443 -29.71 3.18 16.47
CA ARG A 443 -30.25 2.46 15.30
C ARG A 443 -29.13 1.91 14.41
N LEU A 444 -28.16 2.76 14.07
CA LEU A 444 -27.00 2.37 13.27
C LEU A 444 -26.20 1.25 13.94
N MET A 445 -25.87 1.38 15.22
CA MET A 445 -25.08 0.36 15.92
C MET A 445 -25.84 -0.94 16.15
N SER A 446 -27.18 -0.90 16.27
CA SER A 446 -27.99 -2.12 16.26
C SER A 446 -27.85 -2.84 14.93
N TYR A 447 -28.07 -2.13 13.82
CA TYR A 447 -27.93 -2.67 12.47
C TYR A 447 -26.54 -3.28 12.23
N VAL A 448 -25.46 -2.56 12.57
CA VAL A 448 -24.08 -3.03 12.46
C VAL A 448 -23.88 -4.30 13.29
N SER A 449 -24.34 -4.30 14.55
CA SER A 449 -24.16 -5.45 15.45
C SER A 449 -24.92 -6.67 14.96
N ASP A 450 -26.15 -6.49 14.48
CA ASP A 450 -27.01 -7.59 14.02
C ASP A 450 -26.50 -8.16 12.70
N THR A 451 -26.07 -7.29 11.78
CA THR A 451 -25.39 -7.70 10.53
C THR A 451 -24.12 -8.49 10.85
N LEU A 452 -23.23 -7.97 11.69
CA LEU A 452 -21.98 -8.67 12.00
C LEU A 452 -22.23 -10.01 12.72
N LYS A 453 -23.27 -10.12 13.56
CA LYS A 453 -23.66 -11.40 14.17
C LYS A 453 -24.19 -12.40 13.15
N GLN A 454 -24.98 -11.93 12.18
CA GLN A 454 -25.50 -12.77 11.09
C GLN A 454 -24.35 -13.40 10.30
N TYR A 455 -23.27 -12.65 10.09
CA TYR A 455 -22.09 -13.10 9.34
C TYR A 455 -20.92 -13.53 10.25
N GLU A 456 -21.16 -13.79 11.54
CA GLU A 456 -20.06 -14.11 12.47
C GLU A 456 -19.31 -15.36 12.02
N TRP A 457 -17.97 -15.28 12.03
CA TRP A 457 -17.03 -16.29 11.53
C TRP A 457 -16.99 -16.48 10.01
N GLN A 458 -17.69 -15.67 9.22
CA GLN A 458 -17.56 -15.67 7.76
C GLN A 458 -16.36 -14.86 7.28
N TYR A 459 -15.87 -15.19 6.08
CA TYR A 459 -14.81 -14.43 5.42
C TYR A 459 -15.37 -13.48 4.36
N HIS A 460 -14.92 -12.24 4.43
CA HIS A 460 -15.32 -11.20 3.48
C HIS A 460 -14.09 -10.42 3.05
N SER A 461 -14.04 -9.98 1.79
CA SER A 461 -13.11 -8.90 1.45
C SER A 461 -13.53 -7.61 2.15
N GLY A 462 -12.62 -6.64 2.24
CA GLY A 462 -12.93 -5.31 2.78
C GLY A 462 -14.06 -4.63 1.99
N ILE A 463 -14.16 -4.90 0.69
CA ILE A 463 -15.24 -4.41 -0.18
C ILE A 463 -16.58 -5.06 0.19
N ASP A 464 -16.62 -6.39 0.30
CA ASP A 464 -17.86 -7.10 0.63
C ASP A 464 -18.35 -6.70 2.02
N LEU A 465 -17.44 -6.63 3.00
CA LEU A 465 -17.78 -6.23 4.37
C LEU A 465 -18.29 -4.79 4.44
N ALA A 466 -17.71 -3.88 3.66
CA ALA A 466 -18.21 -2.51 3.57
C ALA A 466 -19.66 -2.44 3.08
N GLU A 467 -19.98 -3.18 2.02
CA GLU A 467 -21.33 -3.22 1.47
C GLU A 467 -22.33 -3.93 2.39
N LEU A 468 -21.89 -4.97 3.11
CA LEU A 468 -22.71 -5.62 4.14
C LEU A 468 -23.12 -4.66 5.24
N LEU A 469 -22.18 -3.81 5.66
CA LEU A 469 -22.36 -2.83 6.72
C LEU A 469 -23.09 -1.56 6.27
N ASP A 470 -23.38 -1.41 4.98
CA ASP A 470 -24.06 -0.24 4.46
C ASP A 470 -25.60 -0.35 4.62
N PRO A 471 -26.20 0.44 5.53
CA PRO A 471 -27.64 0.37 5.77
C PRO A 471 -28.50 0.88 4.60
N PHE A 472 -27.89 1.53 3.61
CA PHE A 472 -28.60 2.12 2.47
C PHE A 472 -28.51 1.28 1.19
N LEU A 473 -27.57 0.34 1.10
CA LEU A 473 -27.45 -0.57 -0.06
C LEU A 473 -28.39 -1.78 0.03
N ARG A 474 -28.77 -2.19 1.24
CA ARG A 474 -29.63 -3.39 1.44
C ARG A 474 -31.13 -3.10 1.42
N VAL A 475 -31.53 -1.84 1.39
CA VAL A 475 -32.95 -1.45 1.50
C VAL A 475 -33.52 -1.20 0.11
N LEU A 476 -34.60 -1.91 -0.23
CA LEU A 476 -35.35 -1.72 -1.48
C LEU A 476 -35.94 -0.31 -1.63
N ASP A 477 -35.98 0.45 -0.54
CA ASP A 477 -36.36 1.85 -0.50
C ASP A 477 -35.33 2.74 0.22
N PRO A 478 -34.50 3.48 -0.53
CA PRO A 478 -33.61 4.46 0.05
C PRO A 478 -34.34 5.54 0.89
N ALA A 479 -35.61 5.85 0.61
CA ALA A 479 -36.37 6.83 1.37
C ALA A 479 -36.76 6.29 2.76
N ILE A 480 -37.19 5.03 2.85
CA ILE A 480 -37.50 4.38 4.14
C ILE A 480 -36.22 4.27 4.97
N ALA A 481 -35.10 3.89 4.37
CA ALA A 481 -33.82 3.86 5.06
C ALA A 481 -33.42 5.25 5.59
N ARG A 482 -33.61 6.32 4.79
CA ARG A 482 -33.36 7.70 5.23
C ARG A 482 -34.24 8.12 6.40
N GLU A 483 -35.52 7.77 6.38
CA GLU A 483 -36.44 8.06 7.49
C GLU A 483 -36.05 7.28 8.76
N HIS A 484 -35.69 6.00 8.61
CA HIS A 484 -35.32 5.14 9.72
C HIS A 484 -33.99 5.54 10.37
N TYR A 485 -32.93 5.69 9.58
CA TYR A 485 -31.60 5.97 10.09
C TYR A 485 -31.34 7.46 10.33
N GLY A 486 -32.08 8.34 9.67
CA GLY A 486 -31.90 9.79 9.75
C GLY A 486 -31.19 10.36 8.52
N SER A 487 -31.60 11.57 8.11
CA SER A 487 -31.04 12.27 6.95
C SER A 487 -29.57 12.68 7.13
N SER A 488 -29.11 12.81 8.38
CA SER A 488 -27.73 13.15 8.71
C SER A 488 -26.74 12.09 8.18
N LEU A 489 -27.10 10.81 8.29
CA LEU A 489 -26.29 9.68 7.82
C LEU A 489 -26.25 9.56 6.30
N TYR A 490 -27.32 9.98 5.62
CA TYR A 490 -27.42 9.89 4.16
C TYR A 490 -26.72 11.03 3.41
N THR A 491 -26.35 12.09 4.12
CA THR A 491 -25.71 13.26 3.49
C THR A 491 -24.29 12.90 3.05
N PRO A 492 -23.83 13.27 1.85
CA PRO A 492 -22.43 13.08 1.47
C PRO A 492 -21.48 13.86 2.37
N ALA A 493 -20.24 13.38 2.54
CA ALA A 493 -19.24 14.11 3.31
C ALA A 493 -18.98 15.49 2.69
N THR A 494 -18.84 16.51 3.54
CA THR A 494 -18.58 17.90 3.11
C THR A 494 -17.23 18.05 2.41
N ASP A 495 -16.29 17.16 2.71
CA ASP A 495 -14.93 17.15 2.17
C ASP A 495 -14.61 15.74 1.63
N PRO A 496 -14.53 15.57 0.30
CA PRO A 496 -14.17 14.29 -0.33
C PRO A 496 -12.77 13.78 0.01
N SER A 497 -11.90 14.59 0.62
CA SER A 497 -10.58 14.14 1.07
C SER A 497 -10.64 13.31 2.35
N ILE A 498 -11.73 13.42 3.14
CA ILE A 498 -11.93 12.62 4.35
C ILE A 498 -12.17 11.16 3.96
N PHE A 499 -13.06 10.93 2.98
CA PHE A 499 -13.33 9.61 2.42
C PHE A 499 -13.08 9.66 0.91
N PRO A 500 -11.97 9.10 0.41
CA PRO A 500 -11.66 9.10 -1.01
C PRO A 500 -12.83 8.54 -1.82
N PRO A 501 -13.21 9.18 -2.96
CA PRO A 501 -14.33 8.73 -3.77
C PRO A 501 -14.17 7.26 -4.17
N ARG A 502 -15.27 6.51 -4.11
CA ARG A 502 -15.31 5.15 -4.66
C ARG A 502 -14.97 5.19 -6.15
N ALA A 503 -14.18 4.22 -6.64
CA ALA A 503 -14.16 3.96 -8.07
C ALA A 503 -15.59 3.62 -8.49
N ASN A 504 -16.21 4.47 -9.33
CA ASN A 504 -17.65 4.43 -9.56
C ASN A 504 -18.11 3.01 -9.94
N ASP A 505 -18.86 2.38 -9.04
CA ASP A 505 -19.91 1.46 -9.44
C ASP A 505 -21.15 2.34 -9.66
N PRO A 506 -21.51 2.64 -10.93
CA PRO A 506 -22.58 3.58 -11.25
C PRO A 506 -23.95 3.15 -10.67
N ASP A 507 -24.04 1.90 -10.23
CA ASP A 507 -25.25 1.32 -9.67
C ASP A 507 -25.51 1.64 -8.20
N ASP A 508 -24.49 2.05 -7.43
CA ASP A 508 -24.61 2.18 -5.98
C ASP A 508 -25.04 3.58 -5.56
N TYR A 509 -24.17 4.55 -5.87
CA TYR A 509 -24.40 5.96 -5.63
C TYR A 509 -23.88 6.74 -6.84
N PRO A 510 -24.59 7.79 -7.27
CA PRO A 510 -24.03 8.72 -8.23
C PRO A 510 -22.69 9.29 -7.73
N ALA A 511 -21.78 9.64 -8.63
CA ALA A 511 -20.49 10.20 -8.28
C ALA A 511 -20.65 11.41 -7.33
N GLY A 512 -19.94 11.38 -6.20
CA GLY A 512 -20.00 12.43 -5.16
C GLY A 512 -21.30 12.47 -4.35
N ARG A 513 -22.19 11.47 -4.51
CA ARG A 513 -23.45 11.35 -3.75
C ARG A 513 -23.45 10.16 -2.77
N GLU A 514 -22.33 9.48 -2.60
CA GLU A 514 -22.17 8.44 -1.58
C GLU A 514 -22.44 9.04 -0.19
N PRO A 515 -23.39 8.49 0.60
CA PRO A 515 -23.59 8.84 1.99
C PRO A 515 -22.28 8.77 2.75
N TRP A 516 -22.00 9.73 3.64
CA TRP A 516 -20.73 9.71 4.37
C TRP A 516 -20.58 8.44 5.21
N ILE A 517 -21.68 7.86 5.72
CA ILE A 517 -21.61 6.62 6.51
C ILE A 517 -21.23 5.40 5.65
N ALA A 518 -21.68 5.36 4.40
CA ALA A 518 -21.27 4.33 3.44
C ALA A 518 -19.77 4.44 3.14
N ALA A 519 -19.32 5.68 2.87
CA ALA A 519 -17.91 5.98 2.65
C ALA A 519 -17.04 5.66 3.87
N PHE A 520 -17.56 5.88 5.08
CA PHE A 520 -16.95 5.49 6.35
C PHE A 520 -16.77 3.97 6.46
N PHE A 521 -17.83 3.18 6.27
CA PHE A 521 -17.71 1.72 6.35
C PHE A 521 -16.76 1.15 5.30
N ARG A 522 -16.74 1.74 4.10
CA ARG A 522 -15.79 1.39 3.06
C ARG A 522 -14.35 1.63 3.48
N GLN A 523 -14.04 2.83 3.98
CA GLN A 523 -12.69 3.12 4.45
C GLN A 523 -12.31 2.23 5.64
N TRP A 524 -13.18 2.13 6.64
CA TRP A 524 -12.95 1.32 7.83
C TRP A 524 -12.71 -0.15 7.47
N ALA A 525 -13.51 -0.75 6.60
CA ALA A 525 -13.38 -2.16 6.25
C ALA A 525 -12.10 -2.45 5.45
N LEU A 526 -11.69 -1.56 4.54
CA LEU A 526 -10.43 -1.68 3.80
C LEU A 526 -9.21 -1.54 4.71
N GLU A 527 -9.24 -0.60 5.66
CA GLU A 527 -8.19 -0.45 6.67
C GLU A 527 -8.16 -1.67 7.60
N TYR A 528 -9.33 -2.16 8.02
CA TYR A 528 -9.44 -3.34 8.86
C TYR A 528 -8.93 -4.60 8.15
N GLU A 529 -9.19 -4.76 6.85
CA GLU A 529 -8.62 -5.82 6.01
C GLU A 529 -7.10 -5.70 5.89
N LYS A 530 -6.59 -4.50 5.67
CA LYS A 530 -5.14 -4.28 5.64
C LYS A 530 -4.48 -4.66 6.97
N GLU A 531 -5.12 -4.41 8.10
CA GLU A 531 -4.56 -4.68 9.43
C GLU A 531 -4.80 -6.11 9.92
N ASN A 532 -5.97 -6.68 9.65
CA ASN A 532 -6.45 -7.94 10.22
C ASN A 532 -6.79 -9.02 9.18
N GLY A 533 -6.64 -8.70 7.89
CA GLY A 533 -6.84 -9.65 6.80
C GLY A 533 -5.88 -10.83 6.90
N GLU A 534 -6.41 -11.98 6.53
CA GLU A 534 -5.76 -13.29 6.52
C GLU A 534 -5.77 -13.82 5.08
N VAL A 535 -4.76 -14.59 4.72
CA VAL A 535 -4.71 -15.28 3.42
C VAL A 535 -5.46 -16.59 3.58
N LYS A 536 -6.62 -16.69 2.95
CA LYS A 536 -7.42 -17.92 2.95
C LYS A 536 -7.84 -18.26 1.53
N GLU A 537 -7.61 -19.51 1.16
CA GLU A 537 -8.13 -20.06 -0.09
C GLU A 537 -9.59 -20.46 0.10
N GLY A 538 -10.43 -20.01 -0.83
CA GLY A 538 -11.85 -20.28 -0.80
C GLY A 538 -12.63 -19.40 0.18
N TRP A 539 -13.94 -19.52 0.10
CA TRP A 539 -14.87 -18.66 0.82
C TRP A 539 -15.81 -19.52 1.67
N GLY A 540 -15.98 -19.21 2.96
CA GLY A 540 -16.81 -20.00 3.86
C GLY A 540 -16.87 -19.47 5.30
N VAL A 541 -17.61 -20.16 6.17
CA VAL A 541 -17.52 -19.97 7.63
C VAL A 541 -16.27 -20.67 8.13
N TRP A 542 -15.57 -20.04 9.07
CA TRP A 542 -14.64 -20.75 9.94
C TRP A 542 -15.44 -21.79 10.71
N ALA A 543 -15.50 -23.02 10.16
CA ALA A 543 -16.19 -24.11 10.79
C ALA A 543 -15.56 -24.32 12.16
N ASN A 544 -16.29 -23.88 13.18
CA ASN A 544 -15.96 -24.21 14.54
C ASN A 544 -16.03 -25.75 14.56
N LYS A 545 -14.87 -26.41 14.71
CA LYS A 545 -14.71 -27.89 14.78
C LYS A 545 -15.48 -28.53 15.94
N THR A 546 -16.43 -27.82 16.53
CA THR A 546 -17.41 -28.30 17.47
C THR A 546 -18.42 -29.23 16.78
N GLN A 547 -18.03 -30.50 16.74
CA GLN A 547 -18.89 -31.68 16.89
C GLN A 547 -19.97 -31.92 15.81
N GLY A 548 -19.55 -32.56 14.71
CA GLY A 548 -20.34 -33.65 14.10
C GLY A 548 -21.58 -33.27 13.27
N GLN A 549 -21.86 -31.99 13.02
CA GLN A 549 -22.88 -31.63 12.02
C GLN A 549 -22.32 -31.84 10.61
N THR A 550 -22.94 -32.75 9.88
CA THR A 550 -22.66 -33.05 8.47
C THR A 550 -22.92 -31.81 7.60
N TYR A 551 -21.97 -31.53 6.71
CA TYR A 551 -21.81 -30.29 5.95
C TYR A 551 -22.88 -30.00 4.89
N ASP A 552 -23.82 -30.92 4.63
CA ASP A 552 -24.62 -30.93 3.39
C ASP A 552 -25.88 -30.04 3.36
N SER A 553 -26.19 -29.26 4.40
CA SER A 553 -27.42 -28.44 4.41
C SER A 553 -27.24 -26.96 4.79
N TRP A 554 -26.02 -26.43 4.73
CA TRP A 554 -25.85 -24.98 4.87
C TRP A 554 -26.21 -24.34 3.52
N GLU A 555 -27.50 -24.14 3.28
CA GLU A 555 -27.97 -23.24 2.22
C GLU A 555 -27.44 -21.84 2.55
N TRP A 556 -26.35 -21.47 1.89
CA TRP A 556 -25.71 -20.18 2.06
C TRP A 556 -26.59 -19.10 1.44
N GLU A 557 -27.38 -18.41 2.27
CA GLU A 557 -28.01 -17.16 1.85
C GLU A 557 -26.95 -16.06 1.78
N TRP A 558 -26.23 -15.98 0.66
CA TRP A 558 -25.44 -14.79 0.35
C TRP A 558 -26.41 -13.63 0.16
N PRO A 559 -26.21 -12.48 0.81
CA PRO A 559 -27.13 -11.37 0.64
C PRO A 559 -26.98 -10.81 -0.77
N TYR A 560 -28.13 -10.58 -1.41
CA TYR A 560 -28.18 -9.80 -2.62
C TYR A 560 -28.40 -8.33 -2.29
N LYS A 561 -27.88 -7.48 -3.17
CA LYS A 561 -27.94 -6.02 -3.08
C LYS A 561 -29.27 -5.49 -3.62
N ARG A 562 -29.67 -5.97 -4.80
CA ARG A 562 -30.97 -5.63 -5.42
C ARG A 562 -31.35 -6.62 -6.52
N ILE A 563 -32.64 -6.62 -6.86
CA ILE A 563 -33.18 -7.27 -8.05
C ILE A 563 -32.99 -6.30 -9.24
N MET A 564 -32.31 -6.76 -10.29
CA MET A 564 -32.02 -6.01 -11.51
C MET A 564 -33.07 -6.24 -12.60
N ALA A 565 -33.58 -7.46 -12.71
CA ALA A 565 -34.59 -7.86 -13.69
C ALA A 565 -35.36 -9.09 -13.20
N HIS A 566 -36.45 -9.43 -13.87
CA HIS A 566 -37.16 -10.69 -13.69
C HIS A 566 -37.47 -11.32 -15.06
N LYS A 567 -37.74 -12.63 -15.07
CA LYS A 567 -38.24 -13.37 -16.23
C LYS A 567 -39.12 -14.53 -15.77
N THR A 568 -40.03 -14.98 -16.63
CA THR A 568 -40.78 -16.23 -16.43
C THR A 568 -40.01 -17.37 -17.07
N ALA A 569 -39.62 -18.37 -16.27
CA ALA A 569 -39.00 -19.60 -16.75
C ALA A 569 -40.00 -20.47 -17.52
N SER A 570 -39.50 -21.51 -18.20
CA SER A 570 -40.32 -22.38 -19.08
C SER A 570 -41.39 -23.18 -18.33
N ASP A 571 -41.22 -23.37 -17.03
CA ASP A 571 -42.15 -24.04 -16.12
C ASP A 571 -43.20 -23.07 -15.51
N GLY A 572 -43.12 -21.78 -15.82
CA GLY A 572 -44.02 -20.75 -15.30
C GLY A 572 -43.54 -20.09 -14.00
N HIS A 573 -42.42 -20.52 -13.41
CA HIS A 573 -41.85 -19.88 -12.23
C HIS A 573 -41.17 -18.55 -12.57
N ILE A 574 -41.20 -17.60 -11.64
CA ILE A 574 -40.52 -16.30 -11.80
C ILE A 574 -39.09 -16.44 -11.29
N GLN A 575 -38.12 -16.07 -12.14
CA GLN A 575 -36.71 -15.94 -11.76
C GLN A 575 -36.33 -14.48 -11.71
N TYR A 576 -35.45 -14.14 -10.76
CA TYR A 576 -34.94 -12.80 -10.53
C TYR A 576 -33.46 -12.73 -10.87
N LEU A 577 -33.05 -11.76 -11.68
CA LEU A 577 -31.65 -11.43 -11.88
C LEU A 577 -31.22 -10.55 -10.72
N VAL A 578 -30.42 -11.07 -9.80
CA VAL A 578 -29.96 -10.32 -8.63
C VAL A 578 -28.52 -9.84 -8.79
N LYS A 579 -28.24 -8.63 -8.31
CA LYS A 579 -26.87 -8.15 -8.06
C LYS A 579 -26.50 -8.55 -6.64
N TRP A 580 -25.43 -9.30 -6.47
CA TRP A 580 -24.98 -9.73 -5.14
C TRP A 580 -24.25 -8.60 -4.41
N ILE A 581 -24.14 -8.73 -3.08
CA ILE A 581 -23.24 -7.87 -2.31
C ILE A 581 -21.79 -8.18 -2.67
N GLY A 582 -21.02 -7.13 -2.93
CA GLY A 582 -19.62 -7.19 -3.28
C GLY A 582 -19.35 -7.60 -4.73
N ASN A 583 -18.09 -7.95 -5.01
CA ASN A 583 -17.65 -8.37 -6.36
C ASN A 583 -17.50 -9.90 -6.48
N ARG A 584 -17.96 -10.63 -5.46
CA ARG A 584 -17.75 -12.08 -5.36
C ARG A 584 -18.52 -12.88 -6.39
N TYR A 585 -19.76 -12.49 -6.67
CA TYR A 585 -20.63 -13.19 -7.60
C TYR A 585 -21.07 -12.23 -8.70
N PRO A 586 -20.97 -12.64 -9.98
CA PRO A 586 -21.61 -11.89 -11.05
C PRO A 586 -23.12 -11.89 -10.82
N ALA A 587 -23.83 -10.92 -11.40
CA ALA A 587 -25.28 -10.94 -11.37
C ALA A 587 -25.81 -12.27 -11.93
N SER A 588 -26.73 -12.91 -11.22
CA SER A 588 -27.23 -14.24 -11.57
C SER A 588 -28.74 -14.35 -11.41
N TRP A 589 -29.34 -15.22 -12.22
CA TRP A 589 -30.74 -15.58 -12.08
C TRP A 589 -30.91 -16.53 -10.89
N VAL A 590 -31.86 -16.22 -10.01
CA VAL A 590 -32.22 -17.03 -8.85
C VAL A 590 -33.73 -17.20 -8.80
N ASP A 591 -34.17 -18.34 -8.27
CA ASP A 591 -35.58 -18.62 -8.02
C ASP A 591 -36.07 -17.84 -6.78
N ARG A 592 -37.38 -17.70 -6.63
CA ARG A 592 -38.01 -16.96 -5.53
C ARG A 592 -37.60 -17.51 -4.17
N GLU A 593 -37.55 -18.83 -4.06
CA GLU A 593 -37.24 -19.58 -2.85
C GLU A 593 -35.80 -19.35 -2.36
N GLN A 594 -34.93 -18.83 -3.23
CA GLN A 594 -33.55 -18.47 -2.89
C GLN A 594 -33.42 -17.03 -2.39
N LEU A 595 -34.48 -16.23 -2.47
CA LEU A 595 -34.54 -14.89 -1.90
C LEU A 595 -35.15 -14.98 -0.50
N ALA A 596 -34.64 -14.16 0.43
CA ALA A 596 -35.23 -14.05 1.76
C ALA A 596 -36.72 -13.71 1.67
N ASP A 597 -37.53 -14.31 2.54
CA ASP A 597 -38.99 -14.12 2.56
C ASP A 597 -39.37 -12.62 2.57
N GLY A 598 -40.25 -12.24 1.64
CA GLY A 598 -40.76 -10.89 1.46
C GLY A 598 -39.78 -9.88 0.84
N SER A 599 -38.54 -10.28 0.55
CA SER A 599 -37.53 -9.38 -0.01
C SER A 599 -37.78 -9.00 -1.48
N HIS A 600 -38.63 -9.75 -2.20
CA HIS A 600 -39.04 -9.45 -3.57
C HIS A 600 -40.39 -8.70 -3.66
N ASP A 601 -41.18 -8.65 -2.58
CA ASP A 601 -42.57 -8.16 -2.61
C ASP A 601 -42.71 -6.75 -3.21
N LYS A 602 -41.83 -5.84 -2.80
CA LYS A 602 -41.85 -4.47 -3.32
C LYS A 602 -41.48 -4.41 -4.81
N TYR A 603 -40.53 -5.23 -5.23
CA TYR A 603 -40.14 -5.32 -6.64
C TYR A 603 -41.31 -5.86 -7.47
N ASP A 604 -41.99 -6.89 -6.96
CA ASP A 604 -43.15 -7.49 -7.60
C ASP A 604 -44.31 -6.51 -7.74
N GLU A 605 -44.64 -5.78 -6.66
CA GLU A 605 -45.66 -4.74 -6.67
C GLU A 605 -45.36 -3.67 -7.73
N GLN A 606 -44.11 -3.20 -7.78
CA GLN A 606 -43.67 -2.18 -8.74
C GLN A 606 -43.72 -2.64 -10.21
N HIS A 607 -43.52 -3.94 -10.46
CA HIS A 607 -43.46 -4.50 -11.81
C HIS A 607 -44.72 -5.28 -12.18
N GLY A 608 -45.75 -5.31 -11.31
CA GLY A 608 -47.01 -6.02 -11.55
C GLY A 608 -46.84 -7.54 -11.67
N ILE A 609 -45.86 -8.12 -10.96
CA ILE A 609 -45.57 -9.55 -11.00
C ILE A 609 -46.60 -10.28 -10.15
N VAL A 610 -47.34 -11.22 -10.77
CA VAL A 610 -48.29 -12.09 -10.08
C VAL A 610 -47.73 -13.51 -10.10
N HIS A 611 -47.44 -14.04 -8.92
CA HIS A 611 -46.98 -15.42 -8.78
C HIS A 611 -48.14 -16.39 -9.03
N PRO A 612 -47.92 -17.50 -9.76
CA PRO A 612 -48.89 -18.58 -9.79
C PRO A 612 -49.14 -19.05 -8.35
N GLY A 613 -50.43 -19.23 -7.99
CA GLY A 613 -50.78 -19.74 -6.67
C GLY A 613 -50.13 -21.10 -6.41
N PRO A 614 -49.92 -21.50 -5.13
CA PRO A 614 -49.38 -22.82 -4.81
C PRO A 614 -50.26 -23.88 -5.47
N ALA A 615 -49.65 -24.68 -6.36
CA ALA A 615 -50.32 -25.75 -7.10
C ALA A 615 -50.74 -26.90 -6.18
#